data_AF-A0A817SGM5-F1
#
_entry.id   AF-A0A817SGM5-F1
#
_cell.length_a   1.000
_cell.length_b   1.000
_cell.length_c   1.000
_cell.angle_alpha   90.00
_cell.angle_beta   90.00
_cell.angle_gamma   90.00
#
_symmetry.space_group_name_H-M   'P 1'
#
loop_
_entity.id
_entity.type
_entity.pdbx_description
1 polymer ?
#
loop_
_entity_poly.entity_id
_entity_poly.type
_entity_poly.pdbx_seq_one_letter_code
_entity_poly.pdbx_strand_id
1 'polypeptide(L)'
;MQQNKIETLKFATNQLWLYGSFLLLIFGLIDNSINALMFSTKLKANPCSFYLLAGDITNSFTLLTNLVPIIFDVLHNRYFSRSKLILCKISTYFPTVFTTVSILMLYLASADHYCSTSRDVRR
;
A
#
# COMPACT_ATOMS: atom_id res chain seq x y z
N MET A 1 -29.84 20.74 18.51
CA MET A 1 -28.94 21.45 17.57
C MET A 1 -27.54 20.84 17.48
N GLN A 2 -26.94 20.34 18.58
CA GLN A 2 -25.62 19.68 18.54
C GLN A 2 -25.60 18.34 17.79
N GLN A 3 -26.66 17.51 17.87
CA GLN A 3 -26.70 16.21 17.19
C GLN A 3 -26.61 16.32 15.66
N ASN A 4 -27.30 17.28 15.05
CA ASN A 4 -27.22 17.51 13.59
C ASN A 4 -25.80 17.88 13.12
N LYS A 5 -24.99 18.54 13.96
CA LYS A 5 -23.59 18.86 13.60
C LYS A 5 -22.69 17.61 13.60
N ILE A 6 -22.95 16.65 14.50
CA ILE A 6 -22.17 15.41 14.58
C ILE A 6 -22.50 14.51 13.38
N GLU A 7 -23.76 14.48 12.95
CA GLU A 7 -24.20 13.68 11.81
C GLU A 7 -23.65 14.21 10.48
N THR A 8 -23.68 15.52 10.26
CA THR A 8 -23.10 16.13 9.05
C THR A 8 -21.58 15.95 9.00
N LEU A 9 -20.90 16.04 10.15
CA LEU A 9 -19.46 15.78 10.23
C LEU A 9 -19.13 14.33 9.86
N LYS A 10 -19.84 13.35 10.43
CA LYS A 10 -19.65 11.93 10.11
C LYS A 10 -19.89 11.65 8.62
N PHE A 11 -20.93 12.25 8.05
CA PHE A 11 -21.22 12.11 6.63
C PHE A 11 -20.08 12.67 5.77
N ALA A 12 -19.61 13.89 6.06
CA ALA A 12 -18.50 14.51 5.33
C ALA A 12 -17.21 13.67 5.43
N THR A 13 -16.89 13.17 6.62
CA THR A 13 -15.73 12.30 6.84
C THR A 13 -15.82 11.01 6.04
N ASN A 14 -16.97 10.33 6.04
CA ASN A 14 -17.16 9.10 5.27
C ASN A 14 -17.01 9.32 3.76
N GLN A 15 -17.56 10.42 3.23
CA GLN A 15 -17.41 10.77 1.82
C GLN A 15 -15.94 11.03 1.46
N LEU A 16 -15.23 11.80 2.30
CA LEU A 16 -13.82 12.10 2.08
C LEU A 16 -12.96 10.84 2.13
N TRP A 17 -13.24 9.92 3.07
CA TRP A 17 -12.59 8.62 3.13
C TRP A 17 -12.86 7.76 1.91
N LEU A 18 -14.10 7.73 1.40
CA LEU A 18 -14.46 6.93 0.24
C LEU A 18 -13.77 7.44 -1.03
N TYR A 19 -13.93 8.73 -1.35
CA TYR A 19 -13.31 9.32 -2.54
C TYR A 19 -11.78 9.32 -2.45
N GLY A 20 -11.23 9.63 -1.27
CA GLY A 20 -9.79 9.59 -1.01
C GLY A 20 -9.24 8.18 -1.22
N SER A 21 -9.85 7.16 -0.61
CA SER A 21 -9.41 5.77 -0.76
C SER A 21 -9.51 5.28 -2.20
N PHE A 22 -10.58 5.66 -2.91
CA PHE A 22 -10.78 5.25 -4.30
C PHE A 22 -9.73 5.86 -5.25
N LEU A 23 -9.45 7.16 -5.11
CA LEU A 23 -8.39 7.82 -5.88
C LEU A 23 -7.02 7.21 -5.57
N LEU A 24 -6.71 7.01 -4.29
CA LEU A 24 -5.42 6.47 -3.85
C LEU A 24 -5.22 5.02 -4.33
N LEU A 25 -6.29 4.24 -4.39
CA LEU A 25 -6.27 2.89 -4.95
C LEU A 25 -5.97 2.91 -6.46
N ILE A 26 -6.65 3.76 -7.24
CA ILE A 26 -6.46 3.84 -8.69
C ILE A 26 -5.05 4.33 -9.02
N PHE A 27 -4.66 5.48 -8.48
CA PHE A 27 -3.34 6.06 -8.77
C PHE A 27 -2.22 5.17 -8.24
N GLY A 28 -2.36 4.59 -7.05
CA GLY A 28 -1.37 3.69 -6.48
C GLY A 28 -1.19 2.40 -7.28
N LEU A 29 -2.26 1.80 -7.78
CA LEU A 29 -2.16 0.61 -8.63
C LEU A 29 -1.55 0.93 -9.99
N ILE A 30 -1.86 2.08 -10.59
CA ILE A 30 -1.25 2.53 -11.86
C ILE A 30 0.26 2.74 -11.66
N ASP A 31 0.65 3.49 -10.64
CA ASP A 31 2.06 3.77 -10.32
C ASP A 31 2.86 2.47 -10.09
N ASN A 32 2.37 1.60 -9.22
CA ASN A 32 3.01 0.31 -8.95
C ASN A 32 3.09 -0.58 -10.20
N SER A 33 2.08 -0.55 -11.08
CA SER A 33 2.09 -1.34 -12.33
C SER A 33 3.14 -0.83 -13.32
N ILE A 34 3.25 0.50 -13.46
CA ILE A 34 4.26 1.12 -14.32
C ILE A 34 5.67 0.81 -13.78
N ASN A 35 5.89 0.96 -12.47
CA ASN A 35 7.17 0.65 -11.85
C ASN A 35 7.52 -0.83 -11.98
N ALA A 36 6.56 -1.72 -11.76
CA ALA A 36 6.76 -3.15 -11.92
C ALA A 36 7.17 -3.51 -13.36
N LEU A 37 6.53 -2.92 -14.37
CA LEU A 37 6.93 -3.10 -15.77
C LEU A 37 8.34 -2.55 -16.04
N MET A 38 8.65 -1.36 -15.53
CA MET A 38 9.96 -0.73 -15.71
C MET A 38 11.08 -1.59 -15.10
N PHE A 39 10.93 -2.04 -13.86
CA PHE A 39 11.93 -2.86 -13.18
C PHE A 39 12.00 -4.29 -13.74
N SER A 40 10.88 -4.83 -14.23
CA SER A 40 10.85 -6.12 -14.95
C SER A 40 11.85 -6.16 -16.11
N THR A 41 11.97 -5.07 -16.85
CA THR A 41 12.93 -4.98 -17.97
C THR A 41 14.39 -4.85 -17.53
N LYS A 42 14.64 -4.35 -16.31
CA LYS A 42 15.98 -4.03 -15.79
C LYS A 42 16.59 -5.11 -14.88
N LEU A 43 15.84 -6.17 -14.56
CA LEU A 43 16.27 -7.26 -13.68
C LEU A 43 17.62 -7.90 -14.05
N LYS A 44 17.93 -8.02 -15.34
CA LYS A 44 19.20 -8.61 -15.78
C LYS A 44 20.40 -7.68 -15.61
N ALA A 45 20.17 -6.37 -15.53
CA ALA A 45 21.22 -5.35 -15.50
C ALA A 45 21.52 -4.85 -14.09
N ASN A 46 20.55 -4.88 -13.17
CA ASN A 46 20.73 -4.33 -11.84
C ASN A 46 20.00 -5.19 -10.76
N PRO A 47 20.74 -5.83 -9.84
CA PRO A 47 20.12 -6.63 -8.77
C PRO A 47 19.24 -5.79 -7.84
N CYS A 48 19.51 -4.50 -7.67
CA CYS A 48 18.67 -3.57 -6.91
C CYS A 48 17.24 -3.49 -7.48
N SER A 49 17.06 -3.66 -8.80
CA SER A 49 15.74 -3.66 -9.44
C SER A 49 14.85 -4.83 -9.00
N PHE A 50 15.43 -5.94 -8.53
CA PHE A 50 14.64 -7.05 -7.98
C PHE A 50 13.96 -6.65 -6.66
N TYR A 51 14.69 -5.97 -5.76
CA TYR A 51 14.14 -5.52 -4.49
C TYR A 51 13.05 -4.45 -4.69
N LEU A 52 13.26 -3.52 -5.64
CA LEU A 52 12.26 -2.52 -5.98
C LEU A 52 10.99 -3.15 -6.57
N LEU A 53 11.13 -4.09 -7.50
CA LEU A 53 10.00 -4.84 -8.05
C LEU A 53 9.23 -5.61 -6.96
N ALA A 54 9.94 -6.30 -6.06
CA ALA A 54 9.32 -7.01 -4.94
C ALA A 54 8.60 -6.03 -3.99
N GLY A 55 9.17 -4.85 -3.76
CA GLY A 55 8.57 -3.75 -3.01
C GLY A 55 7.26 -3.29 -3.65
N ASP A 56 7.24 -3.01 -4.95
CA ASP A 56 6.05 -2.53 -5.68
C ASP A 56 4.90 -3.54 -5.70
N ILE A 57 5.23 -4.84 -5.87
CA ILE A 57 4.25 -5.92 -5.78
C ILE A 57 3.64 -5.97 -4.37
N THR A 58 4.48 -5.91 -3.34
CA THR A 58 4.04 -5.92 -1.94
C THR A 58 3.23 -4.68 -1.59
N ASN A 59 3.59 -3.52 -2.13
CA ASN A 59 2.85 -2.27 -1.98
C ASN A 59 1.46 -2.37 -2.62
N SER A 60 1.35 -3.00 -3.79
CA SER A 60 0.06 -3.28 -4.44
C SER A 60 -0.85 -4.15 -3.57
N PHE A 61 -0.31 -5.21 -2.95
CA PHE A 61 -1.06 -6.01 -1.98
C PHE A 61 -1.47 -5.21 -0.75
N THR A 62 -0.63 -4.30 -0.27
CA THR A 62 -0.96 -3.39 0.83
C THR A 62 -2.14 -2.50 0.49
N LEU A 63 -2.13 -1.88 -0.69
CA LEU A 63 -3.25 -1.04 -1.16
C LEU A 63 -4.55 -1.84 -1.24
N LEU A 64 -4.50 -3.05 -1.81
CA LEU A 64 -5.68 -3.91 -1.91
C LEU A 64 -6.20 -4.33 -0.53
N THR A 65 -5.33 -4.83 0.34
CA THR A 65 -5.75 -5.35 1.65
C THR A 65 -6.16 -4.26 2.64
N ASN A 66 -5.70 -3.01 2.46
CA ASN A 66 -6.05 -1.90 3.33
C ASN A 66 -7.26 -1.10 2.81
N LEU A 67 -7.25 -0.71 1.53
CA LEU A 67 -8.26 0.22 0.99
C LEU A 67 -9.56 -0.48 0.57
N VAL A 68 -9.50 -1.74 0.09
CA VAL A 68 -10.72 -2.45 -0.35
C VAL A 68 -11.68 -2.69 0.82
N PRO A 69 -11.24 -3.16 2.01
CA PRO A 69 -12.13 -3.28 3.17
C PRO A 69 -12.73 -1.95 3.61
N ILE A 70 -11.98 -0.85 3.55
CA ILE A 70 -12.45 0.50 3.90
C ILE A 70 -13.58 0.93 2.95
N ILE A 71 -13.35 0.79 1.64
CA ILE A 71 -14.36 1.13 0.62
C ILE A 71 -15.62 0.27 0.82
N PHE A 72 -15.45 -1.03 1.09
CA PHE A 72 -16.57 -1.94 1.31
C PHE A 72 -17.37 -1.60 2.57
N ASP A 73 -16.68 -1.27 3.68
CA ASP A 73 -17.28 -0.88 4.95
C ASP A 73 -18.10 0.42 4.82
N VAL A 74 -17.59 1.40 4.07
CA VAL A 74 -18.30 2.67 3.84
C VAL A 74 -19.49 2.49 2.89
N LEU A 75 -19.36 1.71 1.80
CA LEU A 75 -20.44 1.50 0.82
C LEU A 75 -21.63 0.74 1.40
N HIS A 76 -21.38 -0.31 2.17
CA HIS A 76 -22.46 -1.15 2.72
C HIS A 76 -22.99 -0.64 4.05
N ASN A 77 -22.37 0.42 4.61
CA ASN A 77 -22.64 0.95 5.95
C ASN A 77 -22.66 -0.16 7.02
N ARG A 78 -21.96 -1.25 6.75
CA ARG A 78 -21.78 -2.42 7.60
C ARG A 78 -20.30 -2.51 7.82
N TYR A 79 -19.88 -2.54 9.08
CA TYR A 79 -18.52 -2.86 9.45
C TYR A 79 -18.27 -4.35 9.14
N PHE A 80 -18.06 -4.69 7.87
CA PHE A 80 -17.77 -6.03 7.38
C PHE A 80 -16.53 -6.58 8.09
N SER A 81 -15.51 -5.72 8.26
CA SER A 81 -14.32 -6.06 9.04
C SER A 81 -14.62 -6.37 10.52
N ARG A 82 -15.65 -5.75 11.13
CA ARG A 82 -16.03 -5.99 12.54
C ARG A 82 -17.07 -7.10 12.73
N SER A 83 -17.68 -7.57 11.64
CA SER A 83 -18.72 -8.61 11.68
C SER A 83 -18.17 -9.96 12.18
N LYS A 84 -16.89 -10.26 11.88
CA LYS A 84 -16.20 -11.45 12.37
C LYS A 84 -14.84 -11.06 12.94
N LEU A 85 -14.55 -11.52 14.16
CA LEU A 85 -13.24 -11.35 14.82
C LEU A 85 -12.06 -11.77 13.94
N ILE A 86 -12.25 -12.83 13.14
CA ILE A 86 -11.22 -13.35 12.23
C ILE A 86 -10.94 -12.34 11.10
N LEU A 87 -11.98 -11.78 10.47
CA LEU A 87 -11.83 -10.77 9.40
C LEU A 87 -11.14 -9.51 9.93
N CYS A 88 -11.49 -9.06 11.14
CA CYS A 88 -10.84 -7.91 11.78
C CYS A 88 -9.34 -8.15 12.00
N LYS A 89 -8.95 -9.35 12.45
CA LYS A 89 -7.53 -9.68 12.64
C LYS A 89 -6.79 -9.73 11.31
N ILE A 90 -7.39 -10.34 10.30
CA ILE A 90 -6.85 -10.43 8.93
C ILE A 90 -6.65 -9.02 8.34
N SER A 91 -7.68 -8.16 8.44
CA SER A 91 -7.63 -6.80 7.89
C SER A 91 -6.58 -5.91 8.55
N THR A 92 -6.20 -6.20 9.80
CA THR A 92 -5.12 -5.45 10.47
C THR A 92 -3.74 -6.09 10.25
N TYR A 93 -3.67 -7.43 10.25
CA TYR A 93 -2.42 -8.16 10.15
C TYR A 93 -1.77 -8.03 8.78
N PHE A 94 -2.51 -8.29 7.69
CA PHE A 94 -1.93 -8.31 6.34
C PHE A 94 -1.37 -6.95 5.91
N PRO A 95 -2.08 -5.82 6.05
CA PRO A 95 -1.51 -4.52 5.70
C PRO A 95 -0.25 -4.19 6.50
N THR A 96 -0.22 -4.54 7.79
CA THR A 96 0.97 -4.31 8.63
C THR A 96 2.16 -5.10 8.11
N VAL A 97 1.97 -6.40 7.85
CA VAL A 97 3.03 -7.27 7.33
C VAL A 97 3.52 -6.77 5.97
N PHE A 98 2.62 -6.53 5.01
CA PHE A 98 3.02 -6.08 3.69
C PHE A 98 3.69 -4.69 3.71
N THR A 99 3.25 -3.78 4.55
CA THR A 99 3.92 -2.48 4.72
C THR A 99 5.34 -2.65 5.25
N THR A 100 5.53 -3.49 6.28
CA THR A 100 6.87 -3.74 6.84
C THR A 100 7.80 -4.42 5.84
N VAL A 101 7.29 -5.37 5.04
CA VAL A 101 8.06 -6.03 3.98
C VAL A 101 8.43 -5.03 2.89
N SER A 102 7.52 -4.16 2.46
CA SER A 102 7.79 -3.12 1.47
C SER A 102 8.92 -2.17 1.92
N ILE A 103 8.86 -1.70 3.17
CA ILE A 103 9.91 -0.85 3.76
C ILE A 103 11.25 -1.60 3.83
N LEU A 104 11.24 -2.87 4.22
CA LEU A 104 12.44 -3.69 4.28
C LEU A 104 13.08 -3.86 2.89
N MET A 105 12.28 -4.07 1.85
CA MET A 105 12.78 -4.16 0.47
C MET A 105 13.44 -2.87 0.02
N LEU A 106 12.88 -1.71 0.38
CA LEU A 106 13.48 -0.41 0.08
C LEU A 106 14.82 -0.20 0.80
N TYR A 107 14.92 -0.66 2.06
CA TYR A 107 16.17 -0.63 2.82
C TYR A 107 17.23 -1.53 2.17
N LEU A 108 16.87 -2.75 1.78
CA LEU A 108 17.77 -3.68 1.08
C LEU A 108 18.21 -3.13 -0.29
N ALA A 109 17.29 -2.52 -1.05
CA ALA A 109 17.62 -1.85 -2.31
C ALA A 109 18.66 -0.74 -2.13
N SER A 110 18.52 0.05 -1.06
CA SER A 110 19.45 1.14 -0.73
C SER A 110 20.81 0.61 -0.29
N ALA A 111 20.82 -0.45 0.53
CA ALA A 111 22.05 -1.10 0.97
C ALA A 111 22.81 -1.74 -0.20
N ASP A 112 22.10 -2.41 -1.11
CA ASP A 112 22.67 -3.00 -2.33
C ASP A 112 23.28 -1.92 -3.23
N HIS A 113 22.55 -0.82 -3.46
CA HIS A 113 23.05 0.31 -4.23
C HIS A 113 24.31 0.92 -3.60
N TYR A 114 24.31 1.16 -2.27
CA TYR A 114 25.47 1.67 -1.56
C TYR A 114 26.70 0.74 -1.67
N CYS A 115 26.49 -0.57 -1.53
CA CYS A 115 27.55 -1.56 -1.70
C CYS A 115 28.10 -1.60 -3.13
N SER A 116 27.24 -1.44 -4.13
CA SER A 116 27.63 -1.40 -5.53
C SER A 116 28.46 -0.17 -5.86
N THR A 117 27.99 1.03 -5.48
CA THR A 117 28.70 2.29 -5.75
C THR A 117 30.03 2.37 -5.00
N SER A 118 30.10 1.92 -3.74
CA SER A 118 31.34 1.98 -2.95
C SER A 118 32.44 1.05 -3.46
N ARG A 119 32.09 -0.07 -4.11
CA ARG A 119 33.07 -0.96 -4.76
C ARG A 119 33.61 -0.36 -6.05
N ASP A 120 32.78 0.37 -6.78
CA ASP A 120 33.17 0.99 -8.05
C ASP A 120 34.19 2.13 -7.85
N VAL A 121 33.99 2.96 -6.81
CA VAL A 121 34.94 4.05 -6.45
C VAL A 121 36.31 3.54 -5.98
N ARG A 122 36.40 2.27 -5.52
CA ARG A 122 37.66 1.68 -5.02
C ARG A 122 38.46 0.96 -6.11
N ARG A 123 37.90 0.79 -7.32
CA ARG A 123 38.63 0.26 -8.49
C ARG A 123 39.27 1.39 -9.28
#